data_AF-A0A6A5M655-F1
#
_entry.id   AF-A0A6A5M655-F1
#
_cell.length_a   1.000
_cell.length_b   1.000
_cell.length_c   1.000
_cell.angle_alpha   90.00
_cell.angle_beta   90.00
_cell.angle_gamma   90.00
#
_symmetry.space_group_name_H-M   'P 1'
#
loop_
_entity.id
_entity.type
_entity.pdbx_description
1 polymer ?
#
loop_
_entity_poly.entity_id
_entity_poly.type
_entity_poly.pdbx_seq_one_letter_code
_entity_poly.pdbx_strand_id
1 'polypeptide(L)'
;MDASSLSMALSSLKPQISLSKVSNFQRFTNPTTLIPPWVSSTTKPNTTLTLVSSNTKKFQPFIPCCSTKSGTSANSDTHSTPDNEPSSLSSEASESDAANEEEAFLSSPSYSGSSPSSSPSSYSRGLVFDLGPSNSWDNAEIGSPVVKRFLSDEEERWYMWYHGRNCNGQNPCCDLIGLAISSNGVHWERGGGSATSSSDVGFVMNCGKDWWAFDTDGIRPSEIVIMSSNRVRASSAVYWLYYTGYSSERAEFISQHSLGFSLENPDRCFINDVNCGDGDGKGKVLKSLLGLAISQDGRHWARIEGEHHSGALIDVGSEKEWDALFISSPQVVYHGNGDLRMYYHSFDVEKGHFAVGIARSRDGMRWLKLGKIMGGGKPGSFDEFGVMNACVTRNRRDGNYMMAYEGVAADGKRSIGLAVSLDGLKEWTRLHDVAILKPSDKGCWDDKDVGSPCLVQMDIEANEWRLYYRGVGNGGRVGIGMASSEGMDMRIFRRWTGFHV
;
A
#
# COMPACT_ATOMS: atom_id res chain seq x y z
N MET A 1 -24.48 -53.03 -49.06
CA MET A 1 -23.83 -53.31 -47.77
C MET A 1 -23.76 -51.98 -47.04
N ASP A 2 -24.79 -51.76 -46.22
CA ASP A 2 -24.98 -50.90 -45.06
C ASP A 2 -24.16 -49.58 -44.98
N ALA A 3 -24.77 -48.39 -45.07
CA ALA A 3 -25.68 -47.75 -44.09
C ALA A 3 -24.94 -47.31 -42.81
N SER A 4 -25.12 -46.10 -42.25
CA SER A 4 -25.93 -44.94 -42.64
C SER A 4 -25.49 -43.72 -41.81
N SER A 5 -25.45 -42.51 -42.36
CA SER A 5 -25.26 -41.28 -41.58
C SER A 5 -26.18 -40.17 -42.08
N LEU A 6 -26.80 -39.46 -41.14
CA LEU A 6 -27.80 -38.41 -41.39
C LEU A 6 -27.41 -37.18 -40.57
N SER A 7 -27.20 -36.06 -41.25
CA SER A 7 -27.27 -34.73 -40.66
C SER A 7 -28.06 -33.81 -41.60
N MET A 8 -29.04 -33.10 -41.05
CA MET A 8 -29.72 -32.02 -41.74
C MET A 8 -29.84 -30.81 -40.82
N ALA A 9 -29.70 -29.64 -41.42
CA ALA A 9 -29.57 -28.36 -40.72
C ALA A 9 -30.91 -27.85 -40.17
N LEU A 10 -30.83 -27.01 -39.14
CA LEU A 10 -31.97 -26.31 -38.55
C LEU A 10 -31.89 -24.81 -38.88
N SER A 11 -32.99 -24.28 -39.42
CA SER A 11 -33.10 -22.89 -39.88
C SER A 11 -33.68 -21.96 -38.80
N SER A 12 -33.16 -20.74 -38.77
CA SER A 12 -33.64 -19.58 -38.01
C SER A 12 -35.17 -19.35 -38.08
N LEU A 13 -35.79 -19.06 -36.93
CA LEU A 13 -37.11 -18.41 -36.84
C LEU A 13 -37.19 -17.51 -35.59
N LYS A 14 -37.53 -16.24 -35.78
CA LYS A 14 -38.07 -15.34 -34.73
C LYS A 14 -39.60 -15.40 -34.77
N PRO A 15 -40.27 -15.07 -33.65
CA PRO A 15 -41.50 -14.30 -33.73
C PRO A 15 -41.47 -13.03 -32.85
N GLN A 16 -42.51 -12.21 -33.00
CA GLN A 16 -42.66 -10.84 -32.49
C GLN A 16 -44.09 -10.67 -31.93
N ILE A 17 -44.34 -9.64 -31.09
CA ILE A 17 -45.69 -9.10 -30.75
C ILE A 17 -46.52 -9.97 -29.75
N SER A 18 -47.42 -9.45 -28.90
CA SER A 18 -47.42 -8.30 -27.96
C SER A 18 -48.62 -8.40 -26.98
N LEU A 19 -48.53 -7.72 -25.83
CA LEU A 19 -49.63 -7.12 -25.03
C LEU A 19 -50.96 -7.87 -24.77
N SER A 20 -51.26 -8.09 -23.48
CA SER A 20 -52.61 -7.87 -22.93
C SER A 20 -52.56 -7.36 -21.47
N LYS A 21 -53.40 -6.36 -21.15
CA LYS A 21 -53.63 -5.86 -19.78
C LYS A 21 -54.81 -6.61 -19.17
N VAL A 22 -54.83 -6.78 -17.84
CA VAL A 22 -55.78 -6.11 -16.90
C VAL A 22 -55.64 -6.71 -15.48
N SER A 23 -55.80 -5.84 -14.49
CA SER A 23 -55.66 -6.06 -13.05
C SER A 23 -56.85 -6.73 -12.36
N ASN A 24 -56.62 -7.32 -11.19
CA ASN A 24 -57.56 -7.17 -10.05
C ASN A 24 -56.85 -7.21 -8.69
N PHE A 25 -57.37 -6.44 -7.73
CA PHE A 25 -56.85 -6.27 -6.37
C PHE A 25 -57.35 -7.37 -5.42
N GLN A 26 -56.54 -7.72 -4.42
CA GLN A 26 -57.04 -7.88 -3.05
C GLN A 26 -55.97 -7.57 -2.00
N ARG A 27 -56.43 -7.07 -0.85
CA ARG A 27 -55.64 -6.37 0.20
C ARG A 27 -55.75 -7.19 1.49
N PHE A 28 -54.63 -7.49 2.14
CA PHE A 28 -54.60 -8.05 3.50
C PHE A 28 -53.77 -7.19 4.46
N THR A 29 -54.05 -7.33 5.75
CA THR A 29 -53.86 -6.32 6.79
C THR A 29 -52.77 -6.65 7.81
N ASN A 30 -52.16 -5.62 8.39
CA ASN A 30 -51.19 -5.72 9.49
C ASN A 30 -51.82 -6.26 10.79
N PRO A 31 -51.04 -6.97 11.63
CA PRO A 31 -51.35 -7.16 13.05
C PRO A 31 -50.73 -6.05 13.92
N THR A 32 -51.41 -5.74 15.03
CA THR A 32 -50.99 -4.76 16.05
C THR A 32 -50.84 -5.45 17.40
N THR A 33 -49.83 -5.07 18.19
CA THR A 33 -49.74 -5.44 19.62
C THR A 33 -49.32 -4.22 20.47
N LEU A 34 -49.86 -4.14 21.69
CA LEU A 34 -49.92 -2.92 22.54
C LEU A 34 -48.93 -2.94 23.71
N ILE A 35 -48.33 -1.78 24.05
CA ILE A 35 -47.76 -1.43 25.37
C ILE A 35 -48.05 0.10 25.62
N PRO A 36 -48.33 0.57 26.86
CA PRO A 36 -49.17 1.75 27.12
C PRO A 36 -48.44 3.10 27.37
N PRO A 37 -49.16 4.25 27.47
CA PRO A 37 -48.57 5.59 27.48
C PRO A 37 -48.40 6.23 28.87
N TRP A 38 -47.48 7.20 29.00
CA TRP A 38 -47.49 8.17 30.12
C TRP A 38 -47.20 9.61 29.67
N VAL A 39 -48.16 10.48 29.99
CA VAL A 39 -48.23 11.95 30.05
C VAL A 39 -47.06 12.81 29.52
N SER A 40 -47.40 13.69 28.58
CA SER A 40 -46.67 14.93 28.25
C SER A 40 -46.98 16.07 29.24
N SER A 41 -45.97 16.83 29.68
CA SER A 41 -46.16 18.18 30.24
C SER A 41 -45.47 19.24 29.38
N THR A 42 -46.14 20.37 29.24
CA THR A 42 -45.81 21.45 28.30
C THR A 42 -45.21 22.67 28.98
N THR A 43 -44.12 23.22 28.43
CA THR A 43 -43.85 24.67 28.53
C THR A 43 -43.02 25.15 27.35
N LYS A 44 -43.61 26.04 26.54
CA LYS A 44 -42.86 27.00 25.70
C LYS A 44 -42.66 28.29 26.50
N PRO A 45 -41.70 29.13 26.10
CA PRO A 45 -42.13 30.42 25.54
C PRO A 45 -41.44 30.77 24.21
N ASN A 46 -42.12 31.60 23.42
CA ASN A 46 -41.55 32.22 22.22
C ASN A 46 -40.82 33.52 22.61
N THR A 47 -39.66 33.80 21.99
CA THR A 47 -39.22 35.19 21.77
C THR A 47 -38.53 35.32 20.43
N THR A 48 -39.15 36.07 19.51
CA THR A 48 -38.53 36.57 18.28
C THR A 48 -37.73 37.82 18.60
N LEU A 49 -36.48 37.98 18.15
CA LEU A 49 -35.82 39.30 18.04
C LEU A 49 -34.66 39.30 17.03
N THR A 50 -34.86 40.10 15.97
CA THR A 50 -33.89 40.89 15.17
C THR A 50 -32.42 40.47 15.05
N LEU A 51 -31.99 40.33 13.79
CA LEU A 51 -30.59 40.39 13.37
C LEU A 51 -29.98 41.77 13.72
N VAL A 52 -28.89 41.82 14.49
CA VAL A 52 -28.09 43.03 14.69
C VAL A 52 -26.69 42.79 14.12
N SER A 53 -26.31 43.61 13.14
CA SER A 53 -24.97 43.64 12.57
C SER A 53 -24.00 44.35 13.51
N SER A 54 -22.90 43.69 13.88
CA SER A 54 -21.76 44.32 14.54
C SER A 54 -20.48 44.12 13.72
N ASN A 55 -20.02 45.21 13.11
CA ASN A 55 -18.70 45.31 12.50
C ASN A 55 -17.61 45.26 13.58
N THR A 56 -16.62 44.37 13.46
CA THR A 56 -15.25 44.69 13.88
C THR A 56 -14.16 43.92 13.14
N LYS A 57 -13.30 44.70 12.47
CA LYS A 57 -11.85 44.50 12.28
C LYS A 57 -11.38 43.28 11.46
N LYS A 58 -10.94 43.60 10.24
CA LYS A 58 -10.05 42.78 9.40
C LYS A 58 -8.80 42.37 10.18
N PHE A 59 -8.44 41.09 10.14
CA PHE A 59 -7.07 40.62 10.33
C PHE A 59 -6.57 40.06 9.00
N GLN A 60 -5.38 40.50 8.58
CA GLN A 60 -4.67 39.90 7.44
C GLN A 60 -3.96 38.63 7.91
N PRO A 61 -3.97 37.52 7.15
CA PRO A 61 -3.08 36.40 7.41
C PRO A 61 -1.65 36.80 7.04
N PHE A 62 -0.76 36.85 8.04
CA PHE A 62 0.67 37.00 7.80
C PHE A 62 1.24 35.67 7.29
N ILE A 63 1.92 35.72 6.15
CA ILE A 63 2.73 34.63 5.62
C ILE A 63 4.17 34.85 6.11
N PRO A 64 4.78 33.90 6.84
CA PRO A 64 6.20 33.98 7.14
C PRO A 64 7.02 33.52 5.92
N CYS A 65 7.57 34.47 5.17
CA CYS A 65 8.59 34.18 4.16
C CYS A 65 9.93 33.87 4.85
N CYS A 66 10.50 32.69 4.62
CA CYS A 66 11.87 32.39 5.06
C CYS A 66 12.88 33.09 4.13
N SER A 67 13.63 34.05 4.68
CA SER A 67 14.70 34.75 3.95
C SER A 67 16.06 34.14 4.26
N THR A 68 16.91 34.03 3.24
CA THR A 68 18.31 33.64 3.36
C THR A 68 19.19 34.84 3.74
N LYS A 69 20.08 34.68 4.74
CA LYS A 69 21.55 34.90 4.60
C LYS A 69 22.32 34.81 5.94
N SER A 70 23.63 34.63 5.74
CA SER A 70 24.72 34.47 6.70
C SER A 70 24.96 35.64 7.67
N GLY A 71 25.46 35.33 8.88
CA GLY A 71 26.06 36.27 9.82
C GLY A 71 27.10 35.59 10.71
N THR A 72 28.25 36.25 10.91
CA THR A 72 29.47 35.68 11.53
C THR A 72 29.73 36.29 12.92
N SER A 73 30.21 35.47 13.86
CA SER A 73 30.99 35.77 15.10
C SER A 73 30.57 36.88 16.08
N ALA A 74 30.58 36.55 17.39
CA ALA A 74 31.30 37.30 18.43
C ALA A 74 31.54 36.39 19.67
N ASN A 75 32.63 36.61 20.42
CA ASN A 75 33.19 35.70 21.43
C ASN A 75 32.94 36.12 22.90
N SER A 76 33.03 35.13 23.80
CA SER A 76 33.83 35.14 25.05
C SER A 76 33.83 33.72 25.68
N ASP A 77 34.62 33.33 26.70
CA ASP A 77 36.08 33.41 27.00
C ASP A 77 36.35 32.30 28.07
N THR A 78 37.54 31.79 28.42
CA THR A 78 38.96 32.11 28.16
C THR A 78 39.80 30.82 28.29
N HIS A 79 40.98 30.69 27.63
CA HIS A 79 42.30 30.37 28.26
C HIS A 79 43.43 29.94 27.28
N SER A 80 44.34 30.90 27.01
CA SER A 80 45.83 30.80 27.04
C SER A 80 46.51 29.42 26.77
N THR A 81 47.16 29.15 25.61
CA THR A 81 48.54 29.53 25.14
C THR A 81 49.72 28.78 25.82
N PRO A 82 50.94 28.65 25.23
CA PRO A 82 51.46 29.22 23.96
C PRO A 82 52.26 28.29 23.00
N ASP A 83 52.35 28.74 21.74
CA ASP A 83 53.52 28.85 20.83
C ASP A 83 54.59 27.74 20.70
N ASN A 84 54.86 27.29 19.46
CA ASN A 84 55.94 27.87 18.61
C ASN A 84 56.04 27.15 17.23
N GLU A 85 55.95 27.93 16.14
CA GLU A 85 56.64 27.68 14.87
C GLU A 85 58.00 28.46 14.90
N PRO A 86 59.00 28.32 14.00
CA PRO A 86 58.80 28.14 12.54
C PRO A 86 59.88 27.40 11.69
N SER A 87 59.51 27.15 10.42
CA SER A 87 60.34 27.31 9.21
C SER A 87 61.52 26.38 8.82
N SER A 88 61.62 26.22 7.50
CA SER A 88 62.82 26.17 6.63
C SER A 88 63.48 24.83 6.26
N LEU A 89 63.59 24.62 4.92
CA LEU A 89 64.76 24.11 4.12
C LEU A 89 65.41 22.76 4.55
N SER A 90 65.78 21.82 3.68
CA SER A 90 66.19 21.88 2.26
C SER A 90 66.26 20.48 1.61
N SER A 91 66.41 20.44 0.29
CA SER A 91 67.00 19.40 -0.58
C SER A 91 67.51 18.07 0.00
N GLU A 92 67.19 16.97 -0.67
CA GLU A 92 68.19 16.23 -1.47
C GLU A 92 67.53 15.36 -2.56
N ALA A 93 68.29 14.97 -3.57
CA ALA A 93 67.82 14.20 -4.72
C ALA A 93 68.61 12.90 -4.86
N SER A 94 67.96 11.85 -5.37
CA SER A 94 68.66 10.74 -6.03
C SER A 94 67.77 10.10 -7.09
N GLU A 95 68.39 9.70 -8.20
CA GLU A 95 67.77 9.22 -9.43
C GLU A 95 67.58 7.69 -9.41
N SER A 96 66.59 7.17 -10.14
CA SER A 96 66.82 6.16 -11.20
C SER A 96 65.51 5.70 -11.88
N ASP A 97 65.57 5.68 -13.22
CA ASP A 97 64.96 4.73 -14.17
C ASP A 97 63.45 4.41 -14.07
N ALA A 98 62.59 4.92 -14.98
CA ALA A 98 62.36 4.44 -16.36
C ALA A 98 61.52 3.14 -16.45
N ALA A 99 60.47 3.01 -17.29
CA ALA A 99 59.98 3.89 -18.35
C ALA A 99 58.44 3.82 -18.50
N ASN A 100 57.83 4.90 -18.98
CA ASN A 100 56.51 4.89 -19.61
C ASN A 100 56.67 4.61 -21.11
N GLU A 101 55.70 3.94 -21.72
CA GLU A 101 55.25 4.30 -23.07
C GLU A 101 53.73 4.50 -23.04
N GLU A 102 53.30 5.68 -23.46
CA GLU A 102 51.90 5.98 -23.79
C GLU A 102 51.56 5.33 -25.15
N GLU A 103 50.28 5.16 -25.45
CA GLU A 103 49.69 5.97 -26.53
C GLU A 103 48.16 5.88 -26.48
N ALA A 104 47.51 6.98 -26.81
CA ALA A 104 46.09 7.01 -27.10
C ALA A 104 45.88 6.71 -28.60
N PHE A 105 44.63 6.46 -29.02
CA PHE A 105 43.94 7.26 -30.04
C PHE A 105 42.59 6.64 -30.41
N LEU A 106 41.74 7.50 -30.98
CA LEU A 106 40.32 7.28 -31.24
C LEU A 106 40.07 6.35 -32.44
N SER A 107 38.97 5.57 -32.42
CA SER A 107 38.02 5.45 -33.55
C SER A 107 36.85 4.49 -33.27
N SER A 108 35.63 5.00 -33.45
CA SER A 108 34.42 4.26 -33.85
C SER A 108 34.08 4.66 -35.30
N PRO A 109 33.16 4.00 -36.05
CA PRO A 109 32.25 2.91 -35.68
C PRO A 109 32.20 1.73 -36.68
N SER A 110 31.51 0.63 -36.32
CA SER A 110 30.93 -0.29 -37.31
C SER A 110 29.64 -0.94 -36.80
N TYR A 111 28.59 -0.87 -37.62
CA TYR A 111 27.31 -1.53 -37.37
C TYR A 111 27.45 -3.05 -37.53
N SER A 112 26.95 -3.81 -36.56
CA SER A 112 26.40 -5.14 -36.79
C SER A 112 25.17 -5.34 -35.90
N GLY A 113 24.04 -5.64 -36.52
CA GLY A 113 22.77 -5.84 -35.80
C GLY A 113 22.60 -7.29 -35.37
N SER A 114 22.38 -7.50 -34.08
CA SER A 114 21.84 -8.75 -33.55
C SER A 114 21.15 -8.49 -32.21
N SER A 115 19.84 -8.24 -32.25
CA SER A 115 19.01 -8.25 -31.05
C SER A 115 18.86 -9.69 -30.55
N PRO A 116 19.18 -10.02 -29.29
CA PRO A 116 18.63 -11.19 -28.65
C PRO A 116 17.26 -10.79 -28.07
N SER A 117 16.18 -11.17 -28.75
CA SER A 117 14.85 -11.18 -28.15
C SER A 117 14.81 -12.26 -27.07
N SER A 118 15.19 -11.91 -25.84
CA SER A 118 15.10 -12.81 -24.70
C SER A 118 13.64 -12.98 -24.29
N SER A 119 13.03 -14.08 -24.72
CA SER A 119 11.85 -14.61 -24.03
C SER A 119 12.19 -14.70 -22.54
N PRO A 120 11.38 -14.14 -21.62
CA PRO A 120 11.69 -14.19 -20.20
C PRO A 120 11.82 -15.66 -19.78
N SER A 121 12.89 -15.98 -19.06
CA SER A 121 13.07 -17.34 -18.54
C SER A 121 11.89 -17.66 -17.62
N SER A 122 11.49 -18.93 -17.55
CA SER A 122 10.33 -19.31 -16.71
C SER A 122 10.49 -18.88 -15.25
N TYR A 123 11.74 -18.70 -14.80
CA TYR A 123 12.14 -18.28 -13.47
C TYR A 123 11.82 -16.80 -13.15
N SER A 124 11.79 -15.90 -14.15
CA SER A 124 11.45 -14.48 -13.97
C SER A 124 10.03 -14.11 -14.39
N ARG A 125 9.20 -15.10 -14.75
CA ARG A 125 7.81 -14.87 -15.20
C ARG A 125 7.01 -14.11 -14.14
N GLY A 126 6.42 -13.00 -14.53
CA GLY A 126 5.65 -12.12 -13.65
C GLY A 126 6.45 -11.11 -12.84
N LEU A 127 7.78 -11.25 -12.70
CA LEU A 127 8.60 -10.27 -11.98
C LEU A 127 8.71 -8.97 -12.80
N VAL A 128 8.41 -7.83 -12.18
CA VAL A 128 8.55 -6.50 -12.82
C VAL A 128 9.49 -5.57 -12.06
N PHE A 129 9.79 -5.87 -10.79
CA PHE A 129 10.69 -5.08 -9.95
C PHE A 129 11.33 -5.96 -8.87
N ASP A 130 12.64 -6.20 -9.01
CA ASP A 130 13.45 -7.11 -8.15
C ASP A 130 14.11 -6.33 -6.99
N LEU A 131 14.91 -6.98 -6.16
CA LEU A 131 15.77 -6.29 -5.18
C LEU A 131 16.74 -5.31 -5.86
N GLY A 132 17.13 -4.27 -5.13
CA GLY A 132 18.07 -3.27 -5.61
C GLY A 132 19.51 -3.80 -5.68
N PRO A 133 20.43 -3.09 -6.37
CA PRO A 133 21.85 -3.43 -6.35
C PRO A 133 22.41 -3.35 -4.92
N SER A 134 23.49 -4.07 -4.62
CA SER A 134 23.99 -4.26 -3.24
C SER A 134 24.31 -2.98 -2.46
N ASN A 135 24.45 -1.83 -3.11
CA ASN A 135 24.69 -0.51 -2.50
C ASN A 135 23.42 0.35 -2.35
N SER A 136 22.26 -0.12 -2.77
CA SER A 136 20.98 0.60 -2.68
C SER A 136 20.33 0.47 -1.30
N TRP A 137 19.39 1.38 -1.01
CA TRP A 137 18.59 1.39 0.20
C TRP A 137 17.51 0.29 0.22
N ASP A 138 17.29 -0.41 -0.89
CA ASP A 138 16.25 -1.44 -1.11
C ASP A 138 16.83 -2.77 -1.63
N ASN A 139 18.06 -3.09 -1.20
CA ASN A 139 18.82 -4.28 -1.60
C ASN A 139 18.39 -5.58 -0.91
N ALA A 140 17.66 -5.52 0.22
CA ALA A 140 17.42 -6.67 1.10
C ALA A 140 15.96 -7.09 1.16
N GLU A 141 15.04 -6.14 1.29
CA GLU A 141 13.60 -6.39 1.23
C GLU A 141 12.90 -5.27 0.43
N ILE A 142 11.92 -5.65 -0.39
CA ILE A 142 10.94 -4.75 -1.02
C ILE A 142 9.53 -5.32 -0.95
N GLY A 143 8.53 -4.44 -1.03
CA GLY A 143 7.13 -4.84 -1.12
C GLY A 143 6.14 -3.71 -0.85
N SER A 144 4.94 -4.08 -0.42
CA SER A 144 3.81 -3.15 -0.22
C SER A 144 3.61 -2.19 -1.40
N PRO A 145 3.49 -2.67 -2.65
CA PRO A 145 3.37 -1.80 -3.81
C PRO A 145 2.08 -1.00 -3.78
N VAL A 146 2.17 0.32 -3.91
CA VAL A 146 1.04 1.24 -4.10
C VAL A 146 1.20 1.87 -5.47
N VAL A 147 0.49 1.33 -6.47
CA VAL A 147 0.64 1.74 -7.87
C VAL A 147 -0.51 2.67 -8.29
N LYS A 148 -0.16 3.78 -8.96
CA LYS A 148 -1.12 4.73 -9.55
C LYS A 148 -0.77 4.98 -11.02
N ARG A 149 -1.79 4.86 -11.88
CA ARG A 149 -1.73 5.13 -13.32
C ARG A 149 -2.40 6.48 -13.60
N PHE A 150 -1.74 7.30 -14.40
CA PHE A 150 -2.20 8.61 -14.86
C PHE A 150 -2.20 8.60 -16.38
N LEU A 151 -3.32 9.01 -16.97
CA LEU A 151 -3.48 9.16 -18.41
C LEU A 151 -3.71 10.64 -18.71
N SER A 152 -2.92 11.19 -19.63
CA SER A 152 -3.22 12.42 -20.35
C SER A 152 -3.35 12.11 -21.86
N ASP A 153 -3.69 13.12 -22.64
CA ASP A 153 -3.76 13.00 -24.10
C ASP A 153 -2.36 12.81 -24.75
N GLU A 154 -1.29 13.12 -24.03
CA GLU A 154 0.10 13.11 -24.51
C GLU A 154 0.96 11.99 -23.92
N GLU A 155 0.68 11.54 -22.69
CA GLU A 155 1.51 10.60 -21.95
C GLU A 155 0.73 9.68 -21.01
N GLU A 156 1.19 8.42 -20.91
CA GLU A 156 0.81 7.50 -19.86
C GLU A 156 1.93 7.48 -18.80
N ARG A 157 1.61 7.90 -17.57
CA ARG A 157 2.55 7.96 -16.45
C ARG A 157 2.14 7.03 -15.33
N TRP A 158 3.10 6.33 -14.77
CA TRP A 158 2.92 5.41 -13.66
C TRP A 158 3.86 5.78 -12.51
N TYR A 159 3.32 5.68 -11.31
CA TYR A 159 4.07 5.83 -10.07
C TYR A 159 3.82 4.61 -9.20
N MET A 160 4.88 4.07 -8.61
CA MET A 160 4.81 3.01 -7.61
C MET A 160 5.53 3.51 -6.37
N TRP A 161 4.78 3.69 -5.29
CA TRP A 161 5.36 3.82 -3.96
C TRP A 161 5.49 2.44 -3.35
N TYR A 162 6.63 2.13 -2.76
CA TYR A 162 6.94 0.81 -2.22
C TYR A 162 7.77 0.94 -0.96
N HIS A 163 7.73 -0.06 -0.06
CA HIS A 163 8.69 -0.13 1.03
C HIS A 163 9.99 -0.77 0.53
N GLY A 164 11.12 -0.32 1.06
CA GLY A 164 12.42 -0.93 0.85
C GLY A 164 13.26 -0.93 2.12
N ARG A 165 14.12 -1.93 2.26
CA ARG A 165 15.06 -2.11 3.38
C ARG A 165 16.44 -2.52 2.86
N ASN A 166 17.48 -2.06 3.56
CA ASN A 166 18.88 -2.46 3.34
C ASN A 166 19.35 -3.45 4.44
N CYS A 167 20.37 -4.27 4.18
CA CYS A 167 21.06 -5.08 5.20
C CYS A 167 22.58 -4.82 5.23
N ASN A 168 23.00 -3.59 5.59
CA ASN A 168 24.42 -3.19 5.66
C ASN A 168 25.20 -3.74 6.88
N GLY A 169 24.64 -4.67 7.68
CA GLY A 169 25.34 -5.35 8.79
C GLY A 169 25.68 -4.49 10.03
N GLN A 170 25.48 -3.17 9.96
CA GLN A 170 25.64 -2.23 11.07
C GLN A 170 24.41 -1.30 11.12
N ASN A 171 23.85 -1.11 12.33
CA ASN A 171 22.51 -0.58 12.66
C ASN A 171 21.32 -1.46 12.25
N PRO A 172 20.22 -1.44 13.04
CA PRO A 172 18.93 -1.97 12.60
C PRO A 172 18.46 -1.13 11.40
N CYS A 173 18.18 -1.77 10.27
CA CYS A 173 17.72 -1.05 9.10
C CYS A 173 16.20 -0.86 9.15
N CYS A 174 15.79 0.40 9.29
CA CYS A 174 14.39 0.78 9.28
C CYS A 174 13.80 0.68 7.86
N ASP A 175 12.51 0.33 7.77
CA ASP A 175 11.78 0.36 6.50
C ASP A 175 11.64 1.81 6.01
N LEU A 176 11.99 2.06 4.74
CA LEU A 176 11.84 3.34 4.06
C LEU A 176 10.75 3.24 2.98
N ILE A 177 10.12 4.37 2.66
CA ILE A 177 9.19 4.46 1.51
C ILE A 177 9.94 5.10 0.36
N GLY A 178 9.95 4.46 -0.80
CA GLY A 178 10.47 5.01 -2.04
C GLY A 178 9.46 5.10 -3.16
N LEU A 179 9.88 5.77 -4.23
CA LEU A 179 9.13 6.03 -5.44
C LEU A 179 9.92 5.51 -6.65
N ALA A 180 9.25 4.69 -7.46
CA ALA A 180 9.66 4.30 -8.80
C ALA A 180 8.64 4.85 -9.82
N ILE A 181 9.10 5.17 -11.04
CA ILE A 181 8.25 5.66 -12.13
C ILE A 181 8.27 4.72 -13.33
N SER A 182 7.24 4.77 -14.17
CA SER A 182 7.18 4.01 -15.41
C SER A 182 6.33 4.73 -16.46
N SER A 183 6.61 4.49 -17.75
CA SER A 183 5.78 4.93 -18.88
C SER A 183 4.73 3.89 -19.30
N ASN A 184 4.82 2.66 -18.81
CA ASN A 184 3.96 1.55 -19.25
C ASN A 184 3.46 0.63 -18.12
N GLY A 185 3.90 0.84 -16.87
CA GLY A 185 3.57 0.03 -15.69
C GLY A 185 4.31 -1.31 -15.62
N VAL A 186 5.24 -1.58 -16.53
CA VAL A 186 5.95 -2.87 -16.63
C VAL A 186 7.45 -2.67 -16.39
N HIS A 187 8.04 -1.62 -16.99
CA HIS A 187 9.45 -1.26 -16.81
C HIS A 187 9.56 -0.06 -15.88
N TRP A 188 10.19 -0.26 -14.73
CA TRP A 188 10.23 0.70 -13.64
C TRP A 188 11.62 1.30 -13.46
N GLU A 189 11.70 2.63 -13.47
CA GLU A 189 12.89 3.39 -13.15
C GLU A 189 13.01 3.57 -11.62
N ARG A 190 14.21 3.35 -11.09
CA ARG A 190 14.53 3.35 -9.65
C ARG A 190 15.71 4.28 -9.36
N GLY A 191 15.62 5.01 -8.25
CA GLY A 191 16.77 5.75 -7.70
C GLY A 191 17.43 5.05 -6.53
N GLY A 192 18.76 5.10 -6.48
CA GLY A 192 19.57 4.53 -5.40
C GLY A 192 19.72 5.42 -4.16
N GLY A 193 19.21 6.66 -4.17
CA GLY A 193 19.35 7.64 -3.08
C GLY A 193 18.02 8.29 -2.69
N SER A 194 18.09 9.46 -2.03
CA SER A 194 16.91 10.29 -1.76
C SER A 194 16.42 10.93 -3.05
N ALA A 195 15.11 10.93 -3.29
CA ALA A 195 14.52 11.82 -4.29
C ALA A 195 14.52 13.26 -3.74
N THR A 196 15.13 14.21 -4.45
CA THR A 196 15.31 15.61 -4.00
C THR A 196 14.79 16.64 -4.99
N SER A 197 14.80 16.33 -6.29
CA SER A 197 14.19 17.12 -7.34
C SER A 197 12.79 16.64 -7.70
N SER A 198 12.05 17.43 -8.48
CA SER A 198 10.71 17.08 -8.97
C SER A 198 10.69 15.92 -9.98
N SER A 199 11.83 15.58 -10.59
CA SER A 199 11.99 14.44 -11.50
C SER A 199 12.54 13.20 -10.81
N ASP A 200 13.28 13.34 -9.71
CA ASP A 200 14.02 12.23 -9.09
C ASP A 200 13.12 11.05 -8.70
N VAL A 201 13.74 9.86 -8.64
CA VAL A 201 13.23 8.64 -8.03
C VAL A 201 14.17 8.19 -6.91
N GLY A 202 13.73 7.26 -6.06
CA GLY A 202 14.46 6.81 -4.87
C GLY A 202 13.62 6.88 -3.61
N PHE A 203 14.25 6.90 -2.42
CA PHE A 203 13.50 7.03 -1.17
C PHE A 203 12.91 8.44 -1.03
N VAL A 204 11.65 8.51 -0.60
CA VAL A 204 10.84 9.74 -0.47
C VAL A 204 10.41 10.02 0.97
N MET A 205 10.41 9.01 1.84
CA MET A 205 10.06 9.16 3.25
C MET A 205 10.90 8.24 4.11
N ASN A 206 11.41 8.79 5.22
CA ASN A 206 12.13 8.07 6.29
C ASN A 206 11.26 8.02 7.56
N CYS A 207 11.59 7.12 8.47
CA CYS A 207 10.96 6.98 9.80
C CYS A 207 10.93 8.29 10.60
N GLY A 208 10.02 8.35 11.58
CA GLY A 208 9.96 9.43 12.56
C GLY A 208 11.26 9.53 13.35
N LYS A 209 11.68 10.75 13.69
CA LYS A 209 12.86 11.01 14.55
C LYS A 209 12.47 11.31 15.99
N ASP A 210 11.21 11.64 16.21
CA ASP A 210 10.65 11.96 17.50
C ASP A 210 10.41 10.68 18.29
N TRP A 211 10.99 10.59 19.48
CA TRP A 211 10.99 9.38 20.33
C TRP A 211 9.59 8.89 20.74
N TRP A 212 8.58 9.77 20.65
CA TRP A 212 7.18 9.49 20.96
C TRP A 212 6.36 9.05 19.75
N ALA A 213 6.91 9.13 18.53
CA ALA A 213 6.19 8.79 17.31
C ALA A 213 6.05 7.27 17.12
N PHE A 214 4.93 6.85 16.54
CA PHE A 214 4.62 5.44 16.28
C PHE A 214 5.42 4.81 15.14
N ASP A 215 6.19 5.61 14.40
CA ASP A 215 6.77 5.24 13.10
C ASP A 215 8.30 5.38 13.07
N THR A 216 8.93 5.09 14.22
CA THR A 216 10.36 5.24 14.50
C THR A 216 11.22 4.06 14.02
N ASP A 217 10.66 2.84 14.00
CA ASP A 217 11.38 1.59 13.67
C ASP A 217 11.15 1.14 12.21
N GLY A 218 10.09 1.64 11.56
CA GLY A 218 9.83 1.38 10.15
C GLY A 218 8.57 2.08 9.64
N ILE A 219 8.53 2.37 8.34
CA ILE A 219 7.33 2.84 7.64
C ILE A 219 7.08 2.06 6.34
N ARG A 220 5.80 1.80 6.03
CA ARG A 220 5.39 1.11 4.79
C ARG A 220 4.19 1.81 4.14
N PRO A 221 4.21 2.07 2.82
CA PRO A 221 3.07 2.69 2.17
C PRO A 221 1.90 1.70 2.08
N SER A 222 0.68 2.21 2.01
CA SER A 222 -0.52 1.34 1.95
C SER A 222 -1.55 1.84 0.95
N GLU A 223 -1.85 3.14 0.93
CA GLU A 223 -2.71 3.73 -0.10
C GLU A 223 -2.36 5.20 -0.35
N ILE A 224 -2.50 5.64 -1.60
CA ILE A 224 -2.36 7.05 -2.00
C ILE A 224 -3.66 7.55 -2.61
N VAL A 225 -4.34 8.40 -1.84
CA VAL A 225 -5.55 9.11 -2.26
C VAL A 225 -5.16 10.47 -2.84
N ILE A 226 -5.75 10.83 -3.97
CA ILE A 226 -5.46 12.10 -4.66
C ILE A 226 -6.64 13.03 -4.42
N MET A 227 -6.43 14.01 -3.55
CA MET A 227 -7.44 14.97 -3.13
C MET A 227 -7.37 16.22 -4.00
N SER A 228 -8.41 16.47 -4.80
CA SER A 228 -8.60 17.72 -5.54
C SER A 228 -9.72 18.55 -4.92
N SER A 229 -9.45 19.85 -4.72
CA SER A 229 -10.43 20.78 -4.13
C SER A 229 -11.15 21.57 -5.21
N ASN A 230 -12.39 21.21 -5.52
CA ASN A 230 -13.25 22.01 -6.41
C ASN A 230 -13.59 23.41 -5.85
N ARG A 231 -13.18 23.73 -4.61
CA ARG A 231 -13.47 25.03 -3.95
C ARG A 231 -12.36 26.06 -4.09
N VAL A 232 -11.14 25.66 -4.47
CA VAL A 232 -10.00 26.57 -4.65
C VAL A 232 -9.51 26.43 -6.08
N ARG A 233 -9.34 27.53 -6.82
CA ARG A 233 -8.79 27.52 -8.18
C ARG A 233 -7.27 27.26 -8.23
N ALA A 234 -6.73 26.58 -7.22
CA ALA A 234 -5.36 26.11 -7.20
C ALA A 234 -5.34 24.77 -7.94
N SER A 235 -4.65 24.72 -9.07
CA SER A 235 -4.68 23.58 -10.01
C SER A 235 -3.86 22.37 -9.56
N SER A 236 -3.37 22.32 -8.32
CA SER A 236 -2.59 21.22 -7.77
C SER A 236 -3.46 20.26 -6.98
N ALA A 237 -3.48 19.00 -7.40
CA ALA A 237 -3.98 17.92 -6.57
C ALA A 237 -2.99 17.64 -5.42
N VAL A 238 -3.49 17.26 -4.25
CA VAL A 238 -2.67 16.91 -3.08
C VAL A 238 -2.71 15.41 -2.89
N TYR A 239 -1.55 14.77 -2.85
CA TYR A 239 -1.39 13.36 -2.54
C TYR A 239 -1.52 13.17 -1.02
N TRP A 240 -2.31 12.19 -0.62
CA TRP A 240 -2.49 11.75 0.77
C TRP A 240 -2.03 10.31 0.87
N LEU A 241 -0.87 10.09 1.49
CA LEU A 241 -0.29 8.78 1.76
C LEU A 241 -0.78 8.28 3.12
N TYR A 242 -1.57 7.23 3.09
CA TYR A 242 -1.85 6.41 4.26
C TYR A 242 -0.78 5.32 4.34
N TYR A 243 -0.17 5.19 5.51
CA TYR A 243 0.97 4.31 5.74
C TYR A 243 0.85 3.61 7.10
N THR A 244 1.56 2.50 7.25
CA THR A 244 1.77 1.85 8.56
C THR A 244 3.12 2.28 9.11
N GLY A 245 3.12 2.72 10.36
CA GLY A 245 4.32 2.94 11.16
C GLY A 245 4.51 1.82 12.18
N TYR A 246 5.76 1.46 12.42
CA TYR A 246 6.18 0.50 13.44
C TYR A 246 7.02 1.20 14.49
N SER A 247 6.79 0.87 15.76
CA SER A 247 7.68 1.22 16.87
C SER A 247 8.43 -0.04 17.34
N SER A 248 9.47 0.15 18.15
CA SER A 248 10.18 -0.96 18.78
C SER A 248 9.40 -1.61 19.94
N GLU A 249 8.17 -1.15 20.24
CA GLU A 249 7.31 -1.73 21.27
C GLU A 249 6.72 -3.06 20.79
N ARG A 250 6.77 -4.09 21.63
CA ARG A 250 6.22 -5.41 21.32
C ARG A 250 4.78 -5.51 21.77
N ALA A 251 3.95 -6.18 20.98
CA ALA A 251 2.62 -6.59 21.40
C ALA A 251 2.74 -7.90 22.20
N GLU A 252 2.57 -7.82 23.52
CA GLU A 252 2.61 -9.01 24.38
C GLU A 252 1.33 -9.84 24.21
N PHE A 253 1.48 -11.11 23.82
CA PHE A 253 0.40 -12.09 23.90
C PHE A 253 0.97 -13.44 24.35
N ILE A 254 0.23 -14.15 25.19
CA ILE A 254 0.61 -15.49 25.65
C ILE A 254 -0.06 -16.49 24.71
N SER A 255 0.74 -17.25 23.95
CA SER A 255 0.27 -18.32 23.08
C SER A 255 -0.21 -19.54 23.89
N GLN A 256 -1.36 -19.41 24.56
CA GLN A 256 -2.02 -20.53 25.26
C GLN A 256 -2.60 -21.57 24.30
N HIS A 257 -2.79 -21.19 23.03
CA HIS A 257 -3.03 -22.12 21.93
C HIS A 257 -1.77 -22.27 21.10
N SER A 258 -1.38 -23.52 20.85
CA SER A 258 -0.32 -23.88 19.90
C SER A 258 -0.79 -23.64 18.47
N LEU A 259 -0.72 -22.38 18.02
CA LEU A 259 -0.81 -22.04 16.60
C LEU A 259 0.26 -22.84 15.85
N GLY A 260 -0.12 -23.47 14.74
CA GLY A 260 0.78 -24.32 13.94
C GLY A 260 1.89 -23.56 13.19
N PHE A 261 2.01 -22.25 13.41
CA PHE A 261 2.92 -21.34 12.72
C PHE A 261 3.40 -20.23 13.68
N SER A 262 4.57 -19.66 13.40
CA SER A 262 5.09 -18.48 14.11
C SER A 262 4.26 -17.25 13.74
N LEU A 263 3.60 -16.62 14.72
CA LEU A 263 2.94 -15.33 14.50
C LEU A 263 3.98 -14.21 14.54
N GLU A 264 4.50 -13.87 13.37
CA GLU A 264 5.33 -12.69 13.13
C GLU A 264 4.50 -11.58 12.50
N ASN A 265 4.97 -10.33 12.55
CA ASN A 265 4.33 -9.23 11.83
C ASN A 265 4.23 -9.61 10.35
N PRO A 266 3.01 -9.72 9.77
CA PRO A 266 2.83 -10.37 8.48
C PRO A 266 3.60 -9.69 7.35
N ASP A 267 3.89 -8.40 7.51
CA ASP A 267 4.64 -7.59 6.57
C ASP A 267 6.17 -7.83 6.65
N ARG A 268 6.74 -8.13 7.82
CA ARG A 268 8.20 -8.32 8.03
C ARG A 268 8.59 -9.80 7.94
N CYS A 269 8.85 -10.32 6.73
CA CYS A 269 9.16 -11.75 6.57
C CYS A 269 10.56 -12.20 7.04
N PHE A 270 11.47 -11.27 7.37
CA PHE A 270 12.83 -11.60 7.79
C PHE A 270 13.28 -10.78 8.99
N ILE A 271 12.87 -11.22 10.19
CA ILE A 271 13.64 -11.02 11.43
C ILE A 271 13.98 -12.40 12.01
N ASN A 272 14.82 -13.13 11.28
CA ASN A 272 15.75 -14.05 11.93
C ASN A 272 16.80 -13.18 12.64
N ASP A 273 16.52 -12.78 13.88
CA ASP A 273 17.49 -12.17 14.80
C ASP A 273 18.56 -13.21 15.20
N VAL A 274 19.43 -13.58 14.25
CA VAL A 274 20.56 -14.49 14.52
C VAL A 274 21.55 -13.89 15.55
N ASN A 275 21.44 -12.57 15.82
CA ASN A 275 22.30 -11.83 16.74
C ASN A 275 21.61 -11.28 18.01
N CYS A 276 20.41 -11.75 18.37
CA CYS A 276 19.86 -11.57 19.72
C CYS A 276 19.63 -12.94 20.36
N GLY A 277 20.54 -13.34 21.25
CA GLY A 277 20.68 -14.70 21.78
C GLY A 277 19.62 -15.20 22.76
N ASP A 278 18.34 -14.88 22.53
CA ASP A 278 17.22 -15.51 23.23
C ASP A 278 16.65 -16.65 22.38
N GLY A 279 17.08 -17.88 22.70
CA GLY A 279 16.62 -19.12 22.05
C GLY A 279 15.21 -19.57 22.45
N ASP A 280 14.28 -18.62 22.61
CA ASP A 280 12.88 -18.87 22.96
C ASP A 280 12.00 -18.49 21.77
N GLY A 281 11.40 -19.50 21.11
CA GLY A 281 10.70 -19.40 19.83
C GLY A 281 9.33 -18.70 19.89
N LYS A 282 9.27 -17.53 20.53
CA LYS A 282 8.07 -16.69 20.65
C LYS A 282 8.03 -15.67 19.52
N GLY A 283 6.97 -15.72 18.71
CA GLY A 283 6.75 -14.78 17.61
C GLY A 283 6.77 -13.32 18.09
N LYS A 284 7.60 -12.49 17.44
CA LYS A 284 7.79 -11.08 17.78
C LYS A 284 6.81 -10.22 16.98
N VAL A 285 5.59 -10.04 17.49
CA VAL A 285 4.66 -9.03 16.96
C VAL A 285 5.09 -7.66 17.48
N LEU A 286 5.44 -6.74 16.58
CA LEU A 286 5.71 -5.34 16.91
C LEU A 286 4.43 -4.55 16.76
N LYS A 287 4.17 -3.63 17.68
CA LYS A 287 3.02 -2.72 17.55
C LYS A 287 3.16 -1.91 16.28
N SER A 288 2.05 -1.79 15.57
CA SER A 288 1.93 -0.94 14.40
C SER A 288 0.64 -0.13 14.46
N LEU A 289 0.75 1.11 13.99
CA LEU A 289 -0.31 2.12 13.99
C LEU A 289 -0.36 2.82 12.63
N LEU A 290 -1.46 3.55 12.40
CA LEU A 290 -1.82 4.09 11.09
C LEU A 290 -1.46 5.57 10.99
N GLY A 291 -0.76 5.95 9.94
CA GLY A 291 -0.30 7.31 9.68
C GLY A 291 -0.93 7.96 8.45
N LEU A 292 -0.86 9.29 8.41
CA LEU A 292 -1.12 10.11 7.22
C LEU A 292 0.07 11.04 6.95
N ALA A 293 0.46 11.14 5.68
CA ALA A 293 1.32 12.19 5.18
C ALA A 293 0.71 12.83 3.94
N ILE A 294 0.98 14.12 3.71
CA ILE A 294 0.54 14.86 2.53
C ILE A 294 1.71 15.35 1.69
N SER A 295 1.51 15.42 0.38
CA SER A 295 2.51 15.90 -0.59
C SER A 295 1.83 16.61 -1.76
N GLN A 296 2.54 17.55 -2.41
CA GLN A 296 2.09 18.18 -3.66
C GLN A 296 2.69 17.51 -4.91
N ASP A 297 3.74 16.70 -4.76
CA ASP A 297 4.53 16.12 -5.86
C ASP A 297 4.77 14.60 -5.74
N GLY A 298 4.29 13.98 -4.65
CA GLY A 298 4.47 12.57 -4.35
C GLY A 298 5.86 12.20 -3.81
N ARG A 299 6.74 13.18 -3.60
CA ARG A 299 8.16 13.01 -3.23
C ARG A 299 8.47 13.67 -1.89
N HIS A 300 8.01 14.89 -1.69
CA HIS A 300 8.21 15.64 -0.45
C HIS A 300 6.97 15.48 0.43
N TRP A 301 7.11 14.74 1.53
CA TRP A 301 6.01 14.35 2.41
C TRP A 301 6.06 15.07 3.76
N ALA A 302 4.95 15.69 4.14
CA ALA A 302 4.72 16.24 5.47
C ALA A 302 3.76 15.32 6.25
N ARG A 303 4.19 14.83 7.43
CA ARG A 303 3.33 14.04 8.33
C ARG A 303 2.17 14.89 8.85
N ILE A 304 1.02 14.27 9.06
CA ILE A 304 -0.15 14.85 9.71
C ILE A 304 -0.38 14.09 11.02
N GLU A 305 -0.36 14.82 12.13
CA GLU A 305 -0.66 14.29 13.46
C GLU A 305 -2.15 13.93 13.56
N GLY A 306 -2.44 12.68 13.91
CA GLY A 306 -3.79 12.21 14.24
C GLY A 306 -4.15 12.45 15.70
N GLU A 307 -5.26 11.85 16.15
CA GLU A 307 -5.79 12.06 17.51
C GLU A 307 -5.10 11.20 18.59
N HIS A 308 -4.30 10.20 18.19
CA HIS A 308 -3.54 9.38 19.13
C HIS A 308 -2.28 10.13 19.61
N HIS A 309 -1.86 9.89 20.87
CA HIS A 309 -0.77 10.63 21.51
C HIS A 309 0.62 10.44 20.86
N SER A 310 0.76 9.43 19.98
CA SER A 310 1.97 9.21 19.18
C SER A 310 1.94 9.91 17.80
N GLY A 311 0.88 10.67 17.50
CA GLY A 311 0.62 11.24 16.18
C GLY A 311 -0.08 10.31 15.20
N ALA A 312 -0.44 9.07 15.61
CA ALA A 312 -1.21 8.14 14.78
C ALA A 312 -2.68 8.57 14.60
N LEU A 313 -3.29 8.16 13.49
CA LEU A 313 -4.68 8.46 13.13
C LEU A 313 -5.69 7.82 14.09
N ILE A 314 -5.47 6.55 14.43
CA ILE A 314 -6.29 5.75 15.35
C ILE A 314 -5.42 4.78 16.13
N ASP A 315 -5.95 4.33 17.26
CA ASP A 315 -5.35 3.34 18.15
C ASP A 315 -5.87 1.91 17.86
N VAL A 316 -5.16 0.91 18.40
CA VAL A 316 -5.56 -0.50 18.42
C VAL A 316 -6.89 -0.73 19.14
N GLY A 317 -7.40 -1.95 19.09
CA GLY A 317 -8.56 -2.36 19.89
C GLY A 317 -8.30 -2.27 21.38
N SER A 318 -9.36 -2.09 22.17
CA SER A 318 -9.31 -2.33 23.63
C SER A 318 -8.99 -3.79 23.92
N GLU A 319 -8.56 -4.12 25.14
CA GLU A 319 -8.31 -5.51 25.55
C GLU A 319 -9.52 -6.42 25.20
N LYS A 320 -9.26 -7.53 24.50
CA LYS A 320 -10.24 -8.50 23.94
C LYS A 320 -10.99 -8.05 22.67
N GLU A 321 -10.76 -6.85 22.15
CA GLU A 321 -11.17 -6.53 20.78
C GLU A 321 -10.27 -7.25 19.77
N TRP A 322 -10.84 -7.64 18.63
CA TRP A 322 -10.16 -8.42 17.58
C TRP A 322 -8.94 -7.72 16.97
N ASP A 323 -8.84 -6.38 17.11
CA ASP A 323 -7.75 -5.53 16.62
C ASP A 323 -6.85 -4.97 17.74
N ALA A 324 -6.86 -5.58 18.93
CA ALA A 324 -6.08 -5.14 20.08
C ALA A 324 -4.55 -5.32 19.94
N LEU A 325 -4.10 -6.22 19.06
CA LEU A 325 -2.69 -6.61 18.98
C LEU A 325 -1.83 -5.62 18.17
N PHE A 326 -2.33 -5.19 17.01
CA PHE A 326 -1.71 -4.21 16.10
C PHE A 326 -2.73 -3.76 15.06
N ILE A 327 -2.46 -2.71 14.28
CA ILE A 327 -3.26 -2.37 13.08
C ILE A 327 -2.34 -2.00 11.90
N SER A 328 -2.53 -2.66 10.76
CA SER A 328 -1.64 -2.53 9.59
C SER A 328 -2.37 -2.40 8.25
N SER A 329 -1.63 -1.93 7.25
CA SER A 329 -2.00 -1.71 5.83
C SER A 329 -3.34 -0.98 5.61
N PRO A 330 -3.44 0.32 5.96
CA PRO A 330 -4.63 1.14 5.76
C PRO A 330 -4.89 1.43 4.28
N GLN A 331 -5.94 0.83 3.74
CA GLN A 331 -6.45 1.09 2.40
C GLN A 331 -7.63 2.05 2.44
N VAL A 332 -7.49 3.26 1.89
CA VAL A 332 -8.54 4.30 1.92
C VAL A 332 -9.25 4.47 0.58
N VAL A 333 -10.58 4.44 0.59
CA VAL A 333 -11.44 4.66 -0.59
C VAL A 333 -12.41 5.81 -0.34
N TYR A 334 -12.46 6.76 -1.27
CA TYR A 334 -13.48 7.82 -1.31
C TYR A 334 -14.79 7.28 -1.91
N HIS A 335 -15.86 7.24 -1.11
CA HIS A 335 -17.18 6.79 -1.57
C HIS A 335 -17.96 7.88 -2.31
N GLY A 336 -17.86 9.12 -1.83
CA GLY A 336 -18.66 10.26 -2.29
C GLY A 336 -19.22 11.06 -1.11
N ASN A 337 -19.68 12.30 -1.36
CA ASN A 337 -20.34 13.16 -0.35
C ASN A 337 -19.55 13.31 0.97
N GLY A 338 -18.22 13.35 0.89
CA GLY A 338 -17.35 13.38 2.07
C GLY A 338 -17.51 12.14 2.95
N ASP A 339 -17.63 10.95 2.36
CA ASP A 339 -17.52 9.66 3.04
C ASP A 339 -16.24 8.97 2.57
N LEU A 340 -15.26 8.83 3.46
CA LEU A 340 -14.05 8.06 3.25
C LEU A 340 -14.09 6.79 4.10
N ARG A 341 -13.52 5.71 3.58
CA ARG A 341 -13.52 4.40 4.21
C ARG A 341 -12.14 3.81 4.20
N MET A 342 -11.64 3.47 5.37
CA MET A 342 -10.36 2.82 5.58
C MET A 342 -10.62 1.36 5.89
N TYR A 343 -9.99 0.47 5.14
CA TYR A 343 -9.90 -0.95 5.46
C TYR A 343 -8.51 -1.20 6.03
N TYR A 344 -8.43 -1.85 7.17
CA TYR A 344 -7.18 -2.15 7.87
C TYR A 344 -7.25 -3.59 8.37
N HIS A 345 -6.10 -4.19 8.68
CA HIS A 345 -6.06 -5.57 9.17
C HIS A 345 -5.36 -5.68 10.53
N SER A 346 -5.68 -6.78 11.22
CA SER A 346 -5.11 -7.18 12.51
C SER A 346 -5.20 -8.70 12.66
N PHE A 347 -4.86 -9.21 13.84
CA PHE A 347 -4.95 -10.62 14.22
C PHE A 347 -5.93 -10.81 15.39
N ASP A 348 -7.03 -11.52 15.11
CA ASP A 348 -8.06 -11.90 16.06
C ASP A 348 -7.53 -13.04 16.96
N VAL A 349 -6.93 -12.69 18.09
CA VAL A 349 -6.29 -13.63 19.03
C VAL A 349 -7.28 -14.67 19.57
N GLU A 350 -8.55 -14.33 19.77
CA GLU A 350 -9.59 -15.26 20.25
C GLU A 350 -9.84 -16.37 19.22
N LYS A 351 -9.78 -16.04 17.92
CA LYS A 351 -10.02 -16.99 16.83
C LYS A 351 -8.74 -17.56 16.21
N GLY A 352 -7.58 -17.02 16.54
CA GLY A 352 -6.29 -17.39 15.95
C GLY A 352 -6.15 -17.01 14.48
N HIS A 353 -6.93 -16.04 13.97
CA HIS A 353 -7.02 -15.73 12.55
C HIS A 353 -6.73 -14.25 12.24
N PHE A 354 -6.12 -13.97 11.09
CA PHE A 354 -6.08 -12.61 10.53
C PHE A 354 -7.49 -12.13 10.13
N ALA A 355 -7.72 -10.84 10.28
CA ALA A 355 -9.01 -10.22 9.99
C ALA A 355 -8.84 -8.82 9.40
N VAL A 356 -9.80 -8.42 8.56
CA VAL A 356 -9.93 -7.06 8.03
C VAL A 356 -11.12 -6.39 8.70
N GLY A 357 -10.89 -5.17 9.18
CA GLY A 357 -11.89 -4.25 9.72
C GLY A 357 -12.08 -3.02 8.85
N ILE A 358 -13.04 -2.18 9.25
CA ILE A 358 -13.34 -0.93 8.56
C ILE A 358 -13.46 0.24 9.55
N ALA A 359 -12.98 1.41 9.13
CA ALA A 359 -13.23 2.68 9.76
C ALA A 359 -13.78 3.70 8.74
N ARG A 360 -14.53 4.70 9.22
CA ARG A 360 -15.10 5.78 8.39
C ARG A 360 -14.59 7.16 8.81
N SER A 361 -14.44 8.04 7.83
CA SER A 361 -14.08 9.44 8.05
C SER A 361 -14.90 10.40 7.19
N ARG A 362 -15.02 11.65 7.66
CA ARG A 362 -15.57 12.79 6.91
C ARG A 362 -14.50 13.70 6.31
N ASP A 363 -13.29 13.69 6.87
CA ASP A 363 -12.18 14.60 6.55
C ASP A 363 -10.89 13.89 6.13
N GLY A 364 -10.83 12.56 6.25
CA GLY A 364 -9.65 11.72 5.98
C GLY A 364 -8.65 11.67 7.15
N MET A 365 -8.88 12.44 8.21
CA MET A 365 -7.94 12.58 9.34
C MET A 365 -8.50 11.95 10.61
N ARG A 366 -9.80 12.13 10.89
CA ARG A 366 -10.49 11.51 12.03
C ARG A 366 -11.25 10.29 11.59
N TRP A 367 -11.07 9.17 12.27
CA TRP A 367 -11.62 7.88 11.86
C TRP A 367 -12.40 7.20 12.97
N LEU A 368 -13.63 6.80 12.67
CA LEU A 368 -14.47 6.00 13.54
C LEU A 368 -14.39 4.53 13.12
N LYS A 369 -13.79 3.67 13.96
CA LYS A 369 -13.80 2.22 13.79
C LYS A 369 -15.24 1.70 13.83
N LEU A 370 -15.61 0.82 12.90
CA LEU A 370 -16.91 0.12 12.87
C LEU A 370 -16.80 -1.37 13.17
N GLY A 371 -15.57 -1.88 13.32
CA GLY A 371 -15.28 -3.27 13.65
C GLY A 371 -14.88 -4.14 12.45
N LYS A 372 -14.82 -5.44 12.70
CA LYS A 372 -14.40 -6.48 11.74
C LYS A 372 -15.45 -6.69 10.63
N ILE A 373 -14.98 -6.77 9.39
CA ILE A 373 -15.81 -7.05 8.21
C ILE A 373 -15.52 -8.41 7.56
N MET A 374 -14.30 -8.94 7.71
CA MET A 374 -13.89 -10.24 7.20
C MET A 374 -12.87 -10.90 8.15
N GLY A 375 -12.81 -12.23 8.13
CA GLY A 375 -11.82 -13.04 8.85
C GLY A 375 -11.67 -14.40 8.16
N GLY A 376 -11.20 -15.41 8.88
CA GLY A 376 -10.94 -16.77 8.38
C GLY A 376 -12.03 -17.36 7.47
N GLY A 377 -11.58 -18.11 6.46
CA GLY A 377 -12.40 -18.85 5.52
C GLY A 377 -12.96 -20.15 6.10
N LYS A 378 -13.40 -21.04 5.22
CA LYS A 378 -13.83 -22.40 5.60
C LYS A 378 -12.58 -23.26 5.88
N PRO A 379 -12.65 -24.32 6.70
CA PRO A 379 -11.57 -25.29 6.80
C PRO A 379 -11.16 -25.85 5.42
N GLY A 380 -9.85 -25.92 5.17
CA GLY A 380 -9.25 -26.30 3.89
C GLY A 380 -9.22 -25.20 2.81
N SER A 381 -9.67 -23.98 3.10
CA SER A 381 -9.56 -22.84 2.18
C SER A 381 -8.18 -22.18 2.23
N PHE A 382 -7.83 -21.45 1.17
CA PHE A 382 -6.55 -20.73 1.09
C PHE A 382 -6.45 -19.53 2.05
N ASP A 383 -7.54 -19.21 2.74
CA ASP A 383 -7.67 -18.10 3.69
C ASP A 383 -8.31 -18.55 5.01
N GLU A 384 -8.19 -19.84 5.35
CA GLU A 384 -8.68 -20.45 6.60
C GLU A 384 -8.21 -19.68 7.84
N PHE A 385 -6.91 -19.38 7.93
CA PHE A 385 -6.30 -18.61 9.03
C PHE A 385 -6.40 -17.10 8.85
N GLY A 386 -7.23 -16.62 7.92
CA GLY A 386 -7.63 -15.23 7.85
C GLY A 386 -7.26 -14.48 6.57
N VAL A 387 -7.61 -13.20 6.59
CA VAL A 387 -7.42 -12.27 5.48
C VAL A 387 -6.73 -11.00 5.96
N MET A 388 -5.83 -10.46 5.13
CA MET A 388 -5.02 -9.27 5.41
C MET A 388 -4.74 -8.48 4.12
N ASN A 389 -3.99 -7.36 4.23
CA ASN A 389 -3.49 -6.58 3.10
C ASN A 389 -4.55 -6.31 2.02
N ALA A 390 -5.71 -5.80 2.45
CA ALA A 390 -6.86 -5.55 1.58
C ALA A 390 -6.63 -4.36 0.64
N CYS A 391 -6.57 -4.61 -0.67
CA CYS A 391 -6.63 -3.57 -1.70
C CYS A 391 -8.07 -3.46 -2.23
N VAL A 392 -8.73 -2.36 -1.91
CA VAL A 392 -10.14 -2.12 -2.19
C VAL A 392 -10.30 -1.06 -3.26
N THR A 393 -11.12 -1.37 -4.26
CA THR A 393 -11.53 -0.47 -5.33
C THR A 393 -13.05 -0.35 -5.35
N ARG A 394 -13.54 0.82 -5.77
CA ARG A 394 -14.96 1.05 -6.03
C ARG A 394 -15.18 1.13 -7.54
N ASN A 395 -15.99 0.23 -8.07
CA ASN A 395 -16.40 0.27 -9.46
C ASN A 395 -17.24 1.54 -9.73
N ARG A 396 -16.82 2.34 -10.71
CA ARG A 396 -17.49 3.59 -11.06
C ARG A 396 -18.83 3.38 -11.77
N ARG A 397 -19.07 2.21 -12.37
CA ARG A 397 -20.24 1.91 -13.22
C ARG A 397 -21.49 1.57 -12.41
N ASP A 398 -21.36 0.64 -11.46
CA ASP A 398 -22.45 0.13 -10.62
C ASP A 398 -22.38 0.63 -9.17
N GLY A 399 -21.24 1.20 -8.77
CA GLY A 399 -20.99 1.68 -7.41
C GLY A 399 -20.54 0.62 -6.42
N ASN A 400 -20.44 -0.64 -6.84
CA ASN A 400 -20.05 -1.79 -6.03
C ASN A 400 -18.57 -1.72 -5.63
N TYR A 401 -18.23 -2.50 -4.61
CA TYR A 401 -16.89 -2.60 -4.05
C TYR A 401 -16.28 -3.96 -4.34
N MET A 402 -14.98 -3.95 -4.63
CA MET A 402 -14.16 -5.14 -4.79
C MET A 402 -12.90 -5.02 -3.95
N MET A 403 -12.50 -6.12 -3.32
CA MET A 403 -11.31 -6.24 -2.49
C MET A 403 -10.46 -7.38 -3.04
N ALA A 404 -9.25 -7.09 -3.49
CA ALA A 404 -8.19 -8.09 -3.48
C ALA A 404 -7.63 -8.17 -2.06
N TYR A 405 -7.42 -9.38 -1.55
CA TYR A 405 -6.88 -9.59 -0.21
C TYR A 405 -5.86 -10.72 -0.22
N GLU A 406 -4.92 -10.66 0.73
CA GLU A 406 -4.00 -11.75 1.01
C GLU A 406 -4.65 -12.69 2.02
N GLY A 407 -4.80 -13.95 1.65
CA GLY A 407 -5.35 -15.03 2.48
C GLY A 407 -4.24 -15.93 3.02
N VAL A 408 -4.41 -16.40 4.26
CA VAL A 408 -3.49 -17.32 4.93
C VAL A 408 -4.14 -18.70 5.05
N ALA A 409 -3.53 -19.72 4.44
CA ALA A 409 -3.96 -21.11 4.57
C ALA A 409 -3.51 -21.73 5.90
N ALA A 410 -4.05 -22.90 6.26
CA ALA A 410 -3.70 -23.59 7.51
C ALA A 410 -2.23 -24.04 7.61
N ASP A 411 -1.51 -24.12 6.49
CA ASP A 411 -0.07 -24.36 6.41
C ASP A 411 0.78 -23.07 6.48
N GLY A 412 0.14 -21.91 6.69
CA GLY A 412 0.75 -20.59 6.71
C GLY A 412 0.99 -19.99 5.31
N LYS A 413 0.74 -20.73 4.23
CA LYS A 413 1.00 -20.28 2.86
C LYS A 413 0.04 -19.16 2.45
N ARG A 414 0.59 -18.12 1.83
CA ARG A 414 -0.15 -16.93 1.41
C ARG A 414 -0.56 -17.01 -0.06
N SER A 415 -1.77 -16.54 -0.35
CA SER A 415 -2.33 -16.46 -1.71
C SER A 415 -3.31 -15.29 -1.82
N ILE A 416 -3.57 -14.78 -3.02
CA ILE A 416 -4.43 -13.61 -3.21
C ILE A 416 -5.84 -14.05 -3.62
N GLY A 417 -6.85 -13.59 -2.89
CA GLY A 417 -8.28 -13.80 -3.13
C GLY A 417 -9.01 -12.54 -3.62
N LEU A 418 -10.29 -12.70 -3.97
CA LEU A 418 -11.21 -11.59 -4.24
C LEU A 418 -12.46 -11.69 -3.37
N ALA A 419 -12.92 -10.55 -2.85
CA ALA A 419 -14.22 -10.38 -2.22
C ALA A 419 -14.96 -9.17 -2.80
N VAL A 420 -16.28 -9.16 -2.69
CA VAL A 420 -17.15 -8.08 -3.16
C VAL A 420 -18.16 -7.67 -2.10
N SER A 421 -18.57 -6.41 -2.14
CA SER A 421 -19.68 -5.87 -1.34
C SER A 421 -20.45 -4.85 -2.19
N LEU A 422 -21.77 -4.79 -2.03
CA LEU A 422 -22.59 -3.77 -2.70
C LEU A 422 -22.32 -2.38 -2.12
N ASP A 423 -22.22 -2.30 -0.79
CA ASP A 423 -22.16 -1.04 -0.07
C ASP A 423 -20.76 -0.67 0.40
N GLY A 424 -19.77 -1.58 0.40
CA GLY A 424 -18.42 -1.32 0.88
C GLY A 424 -18.34 -0.97 2.37
N LEU A 425 -19.33 -1.41 3.17
CA LEU A 425 -19.36 -1.25 4.62
C LEU A 425 -19.46 -2.62 5.30
N LYS A 426 -20.26 -3.52 4.74
CA LYS A 426 -20.56 -4.84 5.33
C LYS A 426 -20.91 -5.87 4.24
N GLU A 427 -21.34 -7.07 4.66
CA GLU A 427 -21.75 -8.19 3.79
C GLU A 427 -20.69 -8.55 2.73
N TRP A 428 -19.41 -8.43 3.10
CA TRP A 428 -18.30 -8.78 2.22
C TRP A 428 -18.30 -10.28 1.93
N THR A 429 -18.57 -10.61 0.67
CA THR A 429 -18.71 -11.99 0.21
C THR A 429 -17.50 -12.36 -0.64
N ARG A 430 -16.82 -13.46 -0.28
CA ARG A 430 -15.75 -14.05 -1.12
C ARG A 430 -16.32 -14.33 -2.50
N LEU A 431 -15.66 -13.84 -3.54
CA LEU A 431 -16.13 -14.01 -4.91
C LEU A 431 -16.05 -15.49 -5.32
N HIS A 432 -15.01 -16.20 -4.84
CA HIS A 432 -14.79 -17.63 -5.05
C HIS A 432 -14.09 -18.26 -3.82
N ASP A 433 -14.26 -19.56 -3.61
CA ASP A 433 -13.49 -20.34 -2.62
C ASP A 433 -12.04 -20.66 -3.07
N VAL A 434 -11.58 -20.08 -4.19
CA VAL A 434 -10.25 -20.31 -4.80
C VAL A 434 -9.52 -18.99 -5.01
N ALA A 435 -8.24 -18.95 -4.61
CA ALA A 435 -7.35 -17.81 -4.84
C ALA A 435 -7.19 -17.50 -6.34
N ILE A 436 -7.24 -16.21 -6.69
CA ILE A 436 -7.02 -15.68 -8.04
C ILE A 436 -5.55 -15.66 -8.45
N LEU A 437 -4.63 -15.63 -7.46
CA LEU A 437 -3.20 -15.82 -7.64
C LEU A 437 -2.66 -16.68 -6.50
N LYS A 438 -2.05 -17.80 -6.85
CA LYS A 438 -1.31 -18.69 -5.94
C LYS A 438 0.19 -18.57 -6.21
N PRO A 439 1.06 -18.88 -5.24
CA PRO A 439 2.50 -19.00 -5.46
C PRO A 439 2.83 -19.93 -6.63
N SER A 440 3.88 -19.61 -7.35
CA SER A 440 4.26 -20.27 -8.61
C SER A 440 4.84 -21.66 -8.41
N ASP A 441 5.12 -22.35 -9.52
CA ASP A 441 5.81 -23.64 -9.50
C ASP A 441 7.21 -23.53 -8.88
N LYS A 442 7.62 -24.59 -8.17
CA LYS A 442 8.87 -24.66 -7.40
C LYS A 442 10.08 -24.23 -8.22
N GLY A 443 10.87 -23.31 -7.66
CA GLY A 443 12.07 -22.74 -8.27
C GLY A 443 11.85 -21.41 -9.01
N CYS A 444 10.60 -20.99 -9.25
CA CYS A 444 10.31 -19.62 -9.69
C CYS A 444 10.53 -18.60 -8.56
N TRP A 445 10.62 -17.32 -8.91
CA TRP A 445 10.94 -16.24 -7.95
C TRP A 445 9.86 -15.99 -6.89
N ASP A 446 8.62 -16.45 -7.10
CA ASP A 446 7.48 -16.31 -6.17
C ASP A 446 6.85 -17.67 -5.80
N ASP A 447 7.69 -18.69 -5.60
CA ASP A 447 7.29 -20.09 -5.36
C ASP A 447 6.86 -20.41 -3.92
N LYS A 448 7.10 -19.51 -2.95
CA LYS A 448 6.67 -19.67 -1.55
C LYS A 448 5.33 -19.01 -1.31
N ASP A 449 5.27 -17.70 -1.48
CA ASP A 449 4.15 -16.86 -1.04
C ASP A 449 3.89 -15.73 -2.04
N VAL A 450 2.62 -15.32 -2.14
CA VAL A 450 2.19 -14.11 -2.86
C VAL A 450 1.21 -13.32 -1.99
N GLY A 451 1.40 -12.01 -1.91
CA GLY A 451 0.68 -11.14 -0.99
C GLY A 451 0.79 -9.66 -1.36
N SER A 452 0.40 -8.78 -0.43
CA SER A 452 0.38 -7.31 -0.61
C SER A 452 -0.20 -6.88 -1.98
N PRO A 453 -1.44 -7.25 -2.33
CA PRO A 453 -2.04 -6.93 -3.62
C PRO A 453 -2.20 -5.42 -3.84
N CYS A 454 -2.07 -4.97 -5.09
CA CYS A 454 -2.47 -3.65 -5.55
C CYS A 454 -3.17 -3.77 -6.91
N LEU A 455 -4.49 -3.50 -6.94
CA LEU A 455 -5.31 -3.53 -8.15
C LEU A 455 -5.31 -2.18 -8.86
N VAL A 456 -4.95 -2.17 -10.13
CA VAL A 456 -5.04 -1.02 -11.03
C VAL A 456 -5.99 -1.33 -12.17
N GLN A 457 -7.03 -0.51 -12.32
CA GLN A 457 -7.96 -0.61 -13.45
C GLN A 457 -7.31 -0.08 -14.73
N MET A 458 -7.29 -0.91 -15.77
CA MET A 458 -6.73 -0.57 -17.08
C MET A 458 -7.79 0.02 -18.00
N ASP A 459 -8.96 -0.62 -18.05
CA ASP A 459 -10.07 -0.22 -18.90
C ASP A 459 -11.40 -0.42 -18.15
N ILE A 460 -12.27 0.60 -18.19
CA ILE A 460 -13.57 0.60 -17.50
C ILE A 460 -14.63 -0.11 -18.36
N GLU A 461 -14.52 -0.08 -19.68
CA GLU A 461 -15.44 -0.69 -20.63
C GLU A 461 -15.16 -2.18 -20.79
N ALA A 462 -13.91 -2.53 -21.10
CA ALA A 462 -13.42 -3.91 -21.24
C ALA A 462 -13.20 -4.63 -19.90
N ASN A 463 -13.29 -3.92 -18.77
CA ASN A 463 -13.08 -4.49 -17.43
C ASN A 463 -11.71 -5.16 -17.26
N GLU A 464 -10.66 -4.52 -17.78
CA GLU A 464 -9.29 -5.03 -17.68
C GLU A 464 -8.58 -4.49 -16.44
N TRP A 465 -7.79 -5.36 -15.80
CA TRP A 465 -7.10 -5.06 -14.54
C TRP A 465 -5.67 -5.58 -14.55
N ARG A 466 -4.78 -4.82 -13.89
CA ARG A 466 -3.46 -5.30 -13.47
C ARG A 466 -3.44 -5.45 -11.95
N LEU A 467 -2.87 -6.55 -11.50
CA LEU A 467 -2.56 -6.84 -10.11
C LEU A 467 -1.04 -6.76 -9.95
N TYR A 468 -0.56 -5.79 -9.19
CA TYR A 468 0.79 -5.80 -8.65
C TYR A 468 0.77 -6.52 -7.30
N TYR A 469 1.81 -7.28 -6.99
CA TYR A 469 1.85 -8.10 -5.78
C TYR A 469 3.29 -8.29 -5.31
N ARG A 470 3.47 -8.51 -4.00
CA ARG A 470 4.73 -9.00 -3.43
C ARG A 470 4.79 -10.52 -3.62
N GLY A 471 5.86 -11.02 -4.22
CA GLY A 471 6.18 -12.45 -4.27
C GLY A 471 7.38 -12.77 -3.39
N VAL A 472 7.39 -13.98 -2.84
CA VAL A 472 8.50 -14.53 -2.03
C VAL A 472 8.94 -15.86 -2.63
N GLY A 473 10.24 -15.98 -2.90
CA GLY A 473 10.85 -17.16 -3.49
C GLY A 473 11.71 -17.95 -2.52
N ASN A 474 12.32 -19.02 -3.03
CA ASN A 474 13.24 -19.84 -2.26
C ASN A 474 14.42 -19.04 -1.68
N GLY A 475 14.76 -19.32 -0.41
CA GLY A 475 15.76 -18.55 0.33
C GLY A 475 15.25 -17.20 0.86
N GLY A 476 13.96 -16.88 0.67
CA GLY A 476 13.35 -15.66 1.20
C GLY A 476 13.51 -14.41 0.35
N ARG A 477 14.12 -14.52 -0.84
CA ARG A 477 14.19 -13.40 -1.78
C ARG A 477 12.79 -12.90 -2.11
N VAL A 478 12.59 -11.59 -2.02
CA VAL A 478 11.32 -10.94 -2.35
C VAL A 478 11.42 -10.14 -3.64
N GLY A 479 10.28 -9.90 -4.28
CA GLY A 479 10.15 -9.03 -5.44
C GLY A 479 8.73 -8.50 -5.58
N ILE A 480 8.54 -7.52 -6.46
CA ILE A 480 7.21 -7.07 -6.88
C ILE A 480 6.94 -7.59 -8.29
N GLY A 481 5.86 -8.36 -8.40
CA GLY A 481 5.36 -8.96 -9.63
C GLY A 481 4.13 -8.25 -10.17
N MET A 482 3.79 -8.56 -11.41
CA MET A 482 2.58 -8.12 -12.10
C MET A 482 1.86 -9.31 -12.75
N ALA A 483 0.54 -9.32 -12.61
CA ALA A 483 -0.37 -10.20 -13.34
C ALA A 483 -1.51 -9.39 -13.97
N SER A 484 -2.06 -9.86 -15.09
CA SER A 484 -3.19 -9.24 -15.79
C SER A 484 -4.44 -10.13 -15.72
N SER A 485 -5.63 -9.53 -15.66
CA SER A 485 -6.90 -10.27 -15.78
C SER A 485 -7.03 -10.94 -17.16
N GLU A 486 -7.67 -12.10 -17.21
CA GLU A 486 -7.91 -12.83 -18.46
C GLU A 486 -9.21 -12.36 -19.14
N GLY A 487 -9.08 -11.35 -20.01
CA GLY A 487 -10.22 -10.69 -20.64
C GLY A 487 -11.12 -9.98 -19.63
N MET A 488 -12.44 -10.00 -19.86
CA MET A 488 -13.42 -9.45 -18.92
C MET A 488 -13.53 -10.23 -17.60
N ASP A 489 -12.92 -11.41 -17.52
CA ASP A 489 -13.11 -12.32 -16.39
C ASP A 489 -12.05 -12.11 -15.29
N MET A 490 -12.49 -11.47 -14.21
CA MET A 490 -11.66 -11.19 -13.04
C MET A 490 -11.35 -12.43 -12.18
N ARG A 491 -11.81 -13.63 -12.59
CA ARG A 491 -11.51 -14.89 -11.91
C ARG A 491 -10.05 -15.34 -11.98
N ILE A 492 -9.33 -14.96 -13.03
CA ILE A 492 -7.99 -15.49 -13.30
C ILE A 492 -7.05 -14.33 -13.61
N PHE A 493 -5.98 -14.23 -12.82
CA PHE A 493 -4.87 -13.32 -13.08
C PHE A 493 -3.66 -14.12 -13.57
N ARG A 494 -3.19 -13.83 -14.78
CA ARG A 494 -2.01 -14.48 -15.36
C ARG A 494 -0.77 -13.62 -15.14
N ARG A 495 0.27 -14.22 -14.53
CA ARG A 495 1.61 -13.62 -14.41
C ARG A 495 2.10 -13.13 -15.78
N TRP A 496 2.56 -11.89 -15.82
CA TRP A 496 3.09 -11.25 -17.02
C TRP A 496 4.20 -12.07 -17.68
N THR A 497 4.20 -12.09 -19.02
CA THR A 497 5.12 -12.92 -19.84
C THR A 497 5.93 -12.09 -20.83
N GLY A 498 5.95 -10.76 -20.65
CA GLY A 498 6.49 -9.84 -21.65
C GLY A 498 5.44 -9.43 -22.68
N PHE A 499 5.82 -8.50 -23.55
CA PHE A 499 5.03 -8.16 -24.72
C PHE A 499 5.10 -9.32 -25.72
N HIS A 500 3.95 -9.82 -26.15
CA HIS A 500 3.88 -10.68 -27.34
C HIS A 500 3.98 -9.74 -28.54
N VAL A 501 5.06 -9.86 -29.32
CA VAL A 501 5.34 -9.10 -30.55
C VAL A 501 4.81 -9.88 -31.75
#